data_AF-A0A3C0GL74-F1
#
_entry.id   AF-A0A3C0GL74-F1
#
_cell.length_a   1.000
_cell.length_b   1.000
_cell.length_c   1.000
_cell.angle_alpha   90.00
_cell.angle_beta   90.00
_cell.angle_gamma   90.00
#
_symmetry.space_group_name_H-M   'P 1'
#
loop_
_entity.id
_entity.type
_entity.pdbx_description
1 polymer ?
#
loop_
_entity_poly.entity_id
_entity_poly.type
_entity_poly.pdbx_seq_one_letter_code
_entity_poly.pdbx_strand_id
1 'polypeptide(L)'
;MKKLIVDYLPFEIKPEQISESINENNGKLIVRGVLQRAEAKNQNGRVYPREILHREAKKYTKEFIKERRAMGELDHPESSVVNLQNVSHNIKEMHWEGDNLLGTVEVLSTPSGNILKELFKSGIKLGISSRGMGSVETVNEDDGQVTQVQPDFEL
;
A
#
# COMPACT_ATOMS: atom_id res chain seq x y z
N MET A 1 -16.55 -13.02 11.10
CA MET A 1 -15.56 -13.83 10.34
C MET A 1 -14.68 -12.87 9.57
N LYS A 2 -13.34 -12.96 9.71
CA LYS A 2 -12.40 -12.11 8.99
C LYS A 2 -12.51 -12.33 7.47
N LYS A 3 -12.38 -11.26 6.70
CA LYS A 3 -12.37 -11.28 5.24
C LYS A 3 -11.17 -10.50 4.70
N LEU A 4 -10.77 -10.78 3.47
CA LEU A 4 -9.80 -9.96 2.76
C LEU A 4 -10.42 -8.60 2.43
N ILE A 5 -9.71 -7.54 2.81
CA ILE A 5 -10.09 -6.15 2.60
C ILE A 5 -8.99 -5.52 1.75
N VAL A 6 -9.40 -4.88 0.65
CA VAL A 6 -8.51 -4.14 -0.26
C VAL A 6 -8.82 -2.65 -0.15
N ASP A 7 -7.79 -1.82 -0.25
CA ASP A 7 -7.90 -0.35 -0.43
C ASP A 7 -7.09 0.07 -1.66
N TYR A 8 -7.37 1.24 -2.25
CA TYR A 8 -6.70 1.77 -3.42
C TYR A 8 -6.54 3.31 -3.33
N LEU A 9 -5.31 3.78 -3.52
CA LEU A 9 -4.96 5.20 -3.59
C LEU A 9 -4.21 5.49 -4.90
N PRO A 10 -4.58 6.53 -5.67
CA PRO A 10 -3.80 6.94 -6.83
C PRO A 10 -2.35 7.27 -6.44
N PHE A 11 -1.40 6.80 -7.25
CA PHE A 11 0.02 6.95 -7.00
C PHE A 11 0.64 7.69 -8.18
N GLU A 12 0.80 9.01 -8.04
CA GLU A 12 1.26 9.86 -9.14
C GLU A 12 2.79 9.98 -9.14
N ILE A 13 3.41 9.50 -10.21
CA ILE A 13 4.83 9.71 -10.49
C ILE A 13 4.99 10.26 -11.90
N LYS A 14 5.79 11.30 -12.02
CA LYS A 14 6.15 11.88 -13.31
C LYS A 14 7.31 11.10 -13.95
N PRO A 15 7.37 11.00 -15.30
CA PRO A 15 8.46 10.31 -16.00
C PRO A 15 9.86 10.81 -15.62
N GLU A 16 10.02 12.09 -15.33
CA GLU A 16 11.30 12.69 -14.94
C GLU A 16 11.79 12.11 -13.60
N GLN A 17 10.89 11.96 -12.63
CA GLN A 17 11.17 11.41 -11.30
C GLN A 17 11.60 9.93 -11.36
N ILE A 18 11.12 9.18 -12.35
CA ILE A 18 11.53 7.80 -12.59
C ILE A 18 13.00 7.76 -13.01
N SER A 19 13.36 8.61 -13.97
CA SER A 19 14.71 8.66 -14.53
C SER A 19 15.72 9.13 -13.48
N GLU A 20 15.37 10.17 -12.72
CA GLU A 20 16.15 10.66 -11.57
C GLU A 20 16.36 9.55 -10.54
N SER A 21 15.29 8.88 -10.12
CA SER A 21 15.37 7.81 -9.13
C SER A 21 16.30 6.67 -9.58
N ILE A 22 16.17 6.20 -10.82
CA ILE A 22 17.01 5.13 -11.36
C ILE A 22 18.49 5.53 -11.35
N ASN A 23 18.81 6.77 -11.74
CA ASN A 23 20.18 7.27 -11.77
C ASN A 23 20.78 7.41 -10.37
N GLU A 24 20.01 7.90 -9.40
CA GLU A 24 20.47 8.14 -8.03
C GLU A 24 20.55 6.87 -7.18
N ASN A 25 19.79 5.81 -7.54
CA ASN A 25 19.67 4.60 -6.72
C ASN A 25 20.31 3.36 -7.38
N ASN A 26 21.45 3.54 -8.06
CA ASN A 26 22.21 2.45 -8.69
C ASN A 26 21.35 1.55 -9.61
N GLY A 27 20.51 2.18 -10.44
CA GLY A 27 19.64 1.47 -11.38
C GLY A 27 18.30 1.00 -10.80
N LYS A 28 18.01 1.29 -9.52
CA LYS A 28 16.76 0.90 -8.86
C LYS A 28 15.74 2.01 -8.97
N LEU A 29 14.50 1.65 -9.26
CA LEU A 29 13.39 2.59 -9.18
C LEU A 29 12.86 2.59 -7.74
N ILE A 30 13.08 3.70 -7.04
CA ILE A 30 12.61 3.96 -5.68
C ILE A 30 11.53 5.03 -5.74
N VAL A 31 10.35 4.70 -5.24
CA VAL A 31 9.17 5.56 -5.30
C VAL A 31 8.63 5.84 -3.90
N ARG A 32 8.02 7.02 -3.71
CA ARG A 32 7.44 7.43 -2.43
C ARG A 32 6.01 7.90 -2.61
N GLY A 33 5.16 7.60 -1.65
CA GLY A 33 3.79 8.12 -1.63
C GLY A 33 2.98 7.58 -0.46
N VAL A 34 1.69 7.94 -0.44
CA VAL A 34 0.76 7.54 0.62
C VAL A 34 0.32 6.09 0.39
N LEU A 35 0.57 5.22 1.37
CA LEU A 35 0.16 3.82 1.35
C LEU A 35 -1.26 3.63 1.90
N GLN A 36 -1.60 4.35 2.97
CA GLN A 36 -2.91 4.32 3.62
C GLN A 36 -3.22 5.66 4.30
N ARG A 37 -4.50 5.92 4.57
CA ARG A 37 -4.98 7.10 5.31
C ARG A 37 -5.85 6.65 6.49
N ALA A 38 -5.54 7.17 7.68
CA ALA A 38 -6.38 7.01 8.86
C ALA A 38 -7.54 8.02 8.84
N GLU A 39 -8.63 7.69 9.53
CA GLU A 39 -9.78 8.59 9.78
C GLU A 39 -10.42 9.20 8.52
N ALA A 40 -10.15 8.61 7.36
CA ALA A 40 -10.66 9.08 6.07
C ALA A 40 -11.40 7.96 5.37
N LYS A 41 -12.55 8.30 4.78
CA LYS A 41 -13.32 7.38 3.95
C LYS A 41 -12.55 7.07 2.66
N ASN A 42 -12.25 5.80 2.45
CA ASN A 42 -11.58 5.35 1.24
C ASN A 42 -12.56 5.09 0.09
N GLN A 43 -12.06 4.62 -1.07
CA GLN A 43 -12.88 4.37 -2.26
C GLN A 43 -13.92 3.26 -2.06
N ASN A 44 -13.66 2.35 -1.11
CA ASN A 44 -14.59 1.29 -0.71
C ASN A 44 -15.57 1.73 0.38
N GLY A 45 -15.60 3.02 0.72
CA GLY A 45 -16.46 3.58 1.74
C GLY A 45 -16.06 3.23 3.18
N ARG A 46 -14.85 2.69 3.36
CA ARG A 46 -14.34 2.25 4.66
C ARG A 46 -13.53 3.34 5.35
N VAL A 47 -13.63 3.42 6.66
CA VAL A 47 -12.79 4.27 7.52
C VAL A 47 -11.92 3.36 8.38
N TYR A 48 -10.63 3.68 8.42
CA TYR A 48 -9.66 2.97 9.23
C TYR A 48 -9.29 3.81 10.46
N PRO A 49 -9.64 3.36 11.67
CA PRO A 49 -9.25 4.06 12.89
C PRO A 49 -7.73 4.17 13.02
N ARG A 50 -7.28 5.34 13.45
CA ARG A 50 -5.87 5.70 13.59
C ARG A 50 -5.11 4.74 14.48
N GLU A 51 -5.70 4.37 15.62
CA GLU A 51 -5.07 3.43 16.55
C GLU A 51 -4.82 2.06 15.92
N ILE A 52 -5.77 1.57 15.11
CA ILE A 52 -5.66 0.29 14.40
C ILE A 52 -4.56 0.38 13.34
N LEU A 53 -4.55 1.41 12.50
CA LEU A 53 -3.51 1.54 11.47
C LEU A 53 -2.13 1.77 12.07
N HIS A 54 -1.99 2.57 13.13
CA HIS A 54 -0.70 2.76 13.79
C HIS A 54 -0.17 1.44 14.37
N ARG A 55 -1.03 0.63 14.98
CA ARG A 55 -0.68 -0.70 15.49
C ARG A 55 -0.19 -1.60 14.36
N GLU A 56 -0.97 -1.72 13.29
CA GLU A 56 -0.64 -2.59 12.17
C GLU A 56 0.59 -2.10 11.37
N ALA A 57 0.73 -0.80 11.13
CA ALA A 57 1.91 -0.23 10.47
C ALA A 57 3.19 -0.51 11.28
N LYS A 58 3.13 -0.39 12.62
CA LYS A 58 4.27 -0.70 13.49
C LYS A 58 4.61 -2.19 13.47
N LYS A 59 3.60 -3.06 13.51
CA LYS A 59 3.76 -4.51 13.41
C LYS A 59 4.37 -4.89 12.06
N TYR A 60 3.79 -4.41 10.96
CA TYR A 60 4.23 -4.65 9.60
C TYR A 60 5.68 -4.21 9.36
N THR A 61 6.04 -3.02 9.90
CA THR A 61 7.42 -2.53 9.86
C THR A 61 8.39 -3.48 10.56
N LYS A 62 8.03 -3.94 11.76
CA LYS A 62 8.87 -4.84 12.57
C LYS A 62 9.02 -6.22 11.92
N GLU A 63 7.92 -6.79 11.42
CA GLU A 63 7.86 -8.20 11.01
C GLU A 63 8.19 -8.42 9.53
N PHE A 64 7.98 -7.42 8.66
CA PHE A 64 8.15 -7.58 7.22
C PHE A 64 9.20 -6.63 6.65
N ILE A 65 9.16 -5.34 6.97
CA ILE A 65 10.08 -4.36 6.38
C ILE A 65 11.53 -4.59 6.85
N LYS A 66 11.74 -4.76 8.17
CA LYS A 66 13.08 -5.02 8.73
C LYS A 66 13.74 -6.27 8.16
N GLU A 67 12.93 -7.30 7.90
CA GLU A 67 13.37 -8.57 7.31
C GLU A 67 13.37 -8.56 5.77
N ARG A 68 13.09 -7.40 5.14
CA ARG A 68 13.03 -7.22 3.68
C ARG A 68 12.08 -8.18 2.95
N ARG A 69 10.93 -8.47 3.57
CA ARG A 69 9.90 -9.38 3.05
C ARG A 69 8.52 -8.73 2.88
N ALA A 70 8.48 -7.40 2.89
CA ALA A 70 7.28 -6.60 2.66
C ALA A 70 6.98 -6.48 1.15
N MET A 71 6.75 -7.62 0.51
CA MET A 71 6.58 -7.73 -0.94
C MET A 71 5.14 -7.45 -1.36
N GLY A 72 4.97 -6.75 -2.47
CA GLY A 72 3.69 -6.51 -3.11
C GLY A 72 3.67 -7.05 -4.54
N GLU A 73 2.47 -7.33 -5.05
CA GLU A 73 2.23 -7.88 -6.37
C GLU A 73 1.88 -6.78 -7.37
N LEU A 74 2.09 -7.03 -8.66
CA LEU A 74 1.43 -6.25 -9.70
C LEU A 74 -0.01 -6.77 -9.80
N ASP A 75 -0.98 -5.88 -9.55
CA ASP A 75 -2.40 -6.19 -9.40
C ASP A 75 -2.78 -6.79 -8.02
N HIS A 76 -4.08 -7.06 -7.82
CA HIS A 76 -4.67 -7.45 -6.54
C HIS A 76 -5.42 -8.79 -6.62
N PRO A 77 -4.74 -9.93 -6.44
CA PRO A 77 -5.43 -11.22 -6.40
C PRO A 77 -6.32 -11.33 -5.16
N GLU A 78 -7.36 -12.18 -5.23
CA GLU A 78 -8.27 -12.48 -4.10
C GLU A 78 -7.60 -13.26 -2.94
N SER A 79 -6.28 -13.43 -2.99
CA SER A 79 -5.46 -14.10 -1.98
C SER A 79 -4.81 -13.09 -1.03
N SER A 80 -4.80 -13.42 0.27
CA SER A 80 -4.02 -12.71 1.30
C SER A 80 -2.54 -13.10 1.29
N VAL A 81 -2.19 -14.22 0.65
CA VAL A 81 -0.81 -14.69 0.52
C VAL A 81 -0.21 -14.17 -0.78
N VAL A 82 0.98 -13.58 -0.68
CA VAL A 82 1.75 -13.08 -1.81
C VAL A 82 2.24 -14.22 -2.69
N ASN A 83 1.92 -14.19 -3.98
CA ASN A 83 2.53 -15.08 -4.96
C ASN A 83 3.88 -14.50 -5.44
N LEU A 84 4.98 -15.20 -5.17
CA LEU A 84 6.33 -14.77 -5.56
C LEU A 84 6.50 -14.57 -7.07
N GLN A 85 5.73 -15.29 -7.90
CA GLN A 85 5.74 -15.09 -9.36
C GLN A 85 5.22 -13.72 -9.78
N ASN A 86 4.32 -13.13 -8.99
CA ASN A 86 3.64 -11.87 -9.29
C ASN A 86 4.30 -10.66 -8.62
N VAL A 87 5.28 -10.89 -7.74
CA VAL A 87 5.93 -9.83 -6.95
C VAL A 87 6.52 -8.78 -7.87
N SER A 88 6.16 -7.53 -7.65
CA SER A 88 6.61 -6.37 -8.45
C SER A 88 7.44 -5.38 -7.65
N HIS A 89 7.22 -5.30 -6.34
CA HIS A 89 7.88 -4.31 -5.50
C HIS A 89 8.06 -4.82 -4.06
N ASN A 90 8.92 -4.13 -3.32
CA ASN A 90 9.10 -4.34 -1.89
C ASN A 90 9.09 -3.00 -1.13
N ILE A 91 8.32 -2.92 -0.05
CA ILE A 91 8.26 -1.74 0.82
C ILE A 91 9.54 -1.68 1.66
N LYS A 92 10.18 -0.51 1.66
CA LYS A 92 11.48 -0.23 2.28
C LYS A 92 11.36 0.45 3.62
N GLU A 93 10.34 1.28 3.76
CA GLU A 93 10.13 2.13 4.91
C GLU A 93 8.68 2.56 4.96
N MET A 94 8.16 2.81 6.16
CA MET A 94 6.91 3.52 6.38
C MET A 94 7.07 4.53 7.52
N HIS A 95 6.41 5.68 7.41
CA HIS A 95 6.32 6.67 8.48
C HIS A 95 5.00 7.45 8.38
N TRP A 96 4.61 8.09 9.48
CA TRP A 96 3.37 8.86 9.57
C TRP A 96 3.62 10.35 9.37
N GLU A 97 2.79 11.00 8.57
CA GLU A 97 2.68 12.46 8.46
C GLU A 97 1.21 12.86 8.57
N GLY A 98 0.82 13.43 9.72
CA GLY A 98 -0.60 13.61 10.05
C GLY A 98 -1.32 12.26 10.05
N ASP A 99 -2.38 12.14 9.24
CA ASP A 99 -3.16 10.91 9.07
C ASP A 99 -2.73 10.06 7.86
N ASN A 100 -1.68 10.47 7.16
CA ASN A 100 -1.15 9.72 6.03
C ASN A 100 -0.03 8.79 6.50
N LEU A 101 -0.13 7.51 6.14
CA LEU A 101 0.97 6.57 6.21
C LEU A 101 1.76 6.65 4.90
N LEU A 102 2.91 7.32 4.92
CA LEU A 102 3.81 7.36 3.78
C LEU A 102 4.70 6.13 3.74
N GLY A 103 5.09 5.74 2.54
CA GLY A 103 6.01 4.64 2.31
C GLY A 103 7.04 4.93 1.23
N THR A 104 8.21 4.33 1.40
CA THR A 104 9.23 4.22 0.34
C THR A 104 9.18 2.80 -0.23
N VAL A 105 9.09 2.66 -1.54
CA VAL A 105 8.90 1.39 -2.23
C VAL A 105 9.98 1.20 -3.29
N GLU A 106 10.62 0.03 -3.31
CA GLU A 106 11.58 -0.38 -4.34
C GLU A 106 10.86 -1.24 -5.38
N VAL A 107 10.78 -0.77 -6.63
CA VAL A 107 10.27 -1.59 -7.74
C VAL A 107 11.36 -2.57 -8.17
N LEU A 108 11.05 -3.86 -8.07
CA LEU A 108 12.01 -4.95 -8.27
C LEU A 108 12.24 -5.21 -9.76
N SER A 109 13.31 -5.92 -10.09
CA SER A 109 13.62 -6.35 -11.46
C SER A 109 13.06 -7.75 -11.78
N THR A 110 11.94 -8.10 -11.17
CA THR A 110 11.14 -9.29 -11.51
C THR A 110 10.38 -9.05 -12.82
N PRO A 111 9.79 -10.09 -13.46
CA PRO A 111 8.92 -9.89 -14.62
C PRO A 111 7.81 -8.85 -14.36
N SER A 112 7.07 -8.99 -13.25
CA SER A 112 6.03 -8.04 -12.86
C SER A 112 6.55 -6.65 -12.50
N GLY A 113 7.73 -6.56 -11.87
CA GLY A 113 8.36 -5.28 -11.56
C GLY A 113 8.84 -4.53 -12.80
N ASN A 114 9.32 -5.25 -13.82
CA ASN A 114 9.67 -4.64 -15.11
C ASN A 114 8.43 -4.17 -15.87
N ILE A 115 7.32 -4.92 -15.84
CA ILE A 115 6.04 -4.43 -16.38
C ILE A 115 5.63 -3.14 -15.66
N LEU A 116 5.68 -3.11 -14.32
CA LEU A 116 5.37 -1.92 -13.53
C LEU A 116 6.22 -0.70 -13.93
N LYS A 117 7.54 -0.89 -14.12
CA LYS A 117 8.45 0.18 -14.59
C LYS A 117 8.04 0.72 -15.96
N GLU A 118 7.73 -0.15 -16.91
CA GLU A 118 7.37 0.26 -18.27
C GLU A 118 6.01 0.97 -18.34
N LEU A 119 5.05 0.56 -17.50
CA LEU A 119 3.78 1.30 -17.35
C LEU A 119 4.02 2.72 -16.85
N PHE A 120 4.84 2.90 -15.81
CA PHE A 120 5.18 4.23 -15.31
C PHE A 120 5.93 5.08 -16.34
N LYS A 121 6.92 4.51 -17.05
CA LYS A 121 7.64 5.22 -18.13
C LYS A 121 6.72 5.65 -19.27
N SER A 122 5.67 4.88 -19.54
CA SER A 122 4.65 5.20 -20.56
C SER A 122 3.63 6.24 -20.07
N GLY A 123 3.81 6.82 -18.88
CA GLY A 123 2.90 7.80 -18.30
C GLY A 123 1.59 7.21 -17.78
N ILE A 124 1.49 5.88 -17.65
CA ILE A 124 0.31 5.23 -17.08
C ILE A 124 0.29 5.47 -15.58
N LYS A 125 -0.79 6.11 -15.11
CA LYS A 125 -1.04 6.32 -13.69
C LYS A 125 -1.59 5.03 -13.09
N LEU A 126 -0.89 4.53 -12.09
CA LEU A 126 -1.34 3.39 -11.28
C LEU A 126 -1.55 3.89 -9.85
N GLY A 127 -2.30 3.13 -9.06
CA GLY A 127 -2.41 3.37 -7.64
C GLY A 127 -1.75 2.26 -6.84
N ILE A 128 -1.61 2.51 -5.54
CA ILE A 128 -1.17 1.52 -4.58
C ILE A 128 -2.38 0.97 -3.85
N SER A 129 -2.38 -0.34 -3.65
CA SER A 129 -3.39 -1.03 -2.88
C SER A 129 -2.81 -1.75 -1.68
N SER A 130 -3.51 -1.66 -0.55
CA SER A 130 -3.20 -2.44 0.65
C SER A 130 -4.16 -3.60 0.77
N ARG A 131 -3.67 -4.76 1.18
CA ARG A 131 -4.47 -5.93 1.55
C ARG A 131 -4.37 -6.14 3.05
N GLY A 132 -5.48 -6.53 3.68
CA GLY A 132 -5.47 -6.96 5.08
C GLY A 132 -6.66 -7.85 5.41
N MET A 133 -6.56 -8.57 6.52
CA MET A 133 -7.58 -9.49 7.00
C MET A 133 -8.29 -8.87 8.20
N GLY A 134 -9.59 -8.65 8.11
CA GLY A 134 -10.34 -8.06 9.22
C GLY A 134 -11.85 -8.13 9.04
N SER A 135 -12.56 -7.59 10.02
CA SER A 135 -13.99 -7.35 9.95
C SER A 135 -14.30 -5.85 9.81
N VAL A 136 -15.51 -5.55 9.37
CA VAL A 136 -16.02 -4.18 9.23
C VAL A 136 -17.41 -4.11 9.85
N GLU A 137 -17.78 -2.94 10.35
CA GLU A 137 -19.10 -2.65 10.91
C GLU A 137 -19.62 -1.31 10.38
N THR A 138 -20.92 -1.21 10.15
CA THR A 138 -21.54 0.07 9.81
C THR A 138 -21.81 0.85 11.10
N VAL A 139 -21.19 2.02 11.24
CA VAL A 139 -21.41 2.94 12.35
C VAL A 139 -22.11 4.20 11.85
N ASN A 140 -22.99 4.77 12.68
CA ASN A 140 -23.61 6.06 12.40
C ASN A 140 -22.71 7.16 12.98
N GLU A 141 -22.27 8.09 12.13
CA GLU A 141 -21.62 9.33 12.51
C GLU A 141 -22.56 10.51 12.19
N ASP A 142 -22.23 11.71 12.70
CA ASP A 142 -23.06 12.90 12.54
C ASP A 142 -23.31 13.26 11.05
N ASP A 143 -22.37 12.93 10.17
CA ASP A 143 -22.44 13.14 8.71
C ASP A 143 -22.92 11.90 7.91
N GLY A 144 -23.44 10.87 8.59
CA GLY A 144 -24.08 9.70 7.98
C GLY A 144 -23.45 8.36 8.37
N GLN A 145 -23.77 7.31 7.60
CA GLN A 145 -23.23 5.96 7.85
C GLN A 145 -21.86 5.77 7.21
N VAL A 146 -20.89 5.32 8.02
CA VAL A 146 -19.57 4.89 7.55
C VAL A 146 -19.32 3.43 7.88
N THR A 147 -18.53 2.76 7.05
CA THR A 147 -18.11 1.37 7.31
C THR A 147 -16.76 1.40 8.01
N GLN A 148 -16.73 1.16 9.32
CA GLN A 148 -15.51 1.22 10.11
C GLN A 148 -14.81 -0.14 10.19
N VAL A 149 -13.51 -0.13 9.99
CA VAL A 149 -12.64 -1.31 10.17
C VAL A 149 -12.46 -1.62 11.65
N GLN A 150 -12.61 -2.89 12.00
CA GLN A 150 -12.68 -3.33 13.39
C GLN A 150 -11.31 -3.72 13.97
N PRO A 151 -11.17 -3.81 15.31
CA PRO A 151 -9.90 -4.07 15.97
C PRO A 151 -9.18 -5.38 15.59
N ASP A 152 -9.90 -6.32 14.95
CA ASP A 152 -9.36 -7.59 14.48
C ASP A 152 -8.61 -7.50 13.13
N PHE A 153 -8.49 -6.30 12.55
CA PHE A 153 -7.74 -6.04 11.32
C PHE A 153 -6.25 -6.36 11.45
N GLU A 154 -5.71 -7.04 10.46
CA GLU A 154 -4.29 -7.35 10.28
C GLU A 154 -3.83 -6.93 8.89
N LEU A 155 -2.77 -6.12 8.82
CA LEU A 155 -2.16 -5.64 7.57
C LEU A 155 -1.15 -6.63 6.99
#